data_AF-A0A534PIB7-F1
#
_entry.id   AF-A0A534PIB7-F1
#
_cell.length_a   1.000
_cell.length_b   1.000
_cell.length_c   1.000
_cell.angle_alpha   90.00
_cell.angle_beta   90.00
_cell.angle_gamma   90.00
#
_symmetry.space_group_name_H-M   'P 1'
#
loop_
_entity.id
_entity.type
_entity.pdbx_description
1 polymer ?
#
loop_
_entity_poly.entity_id
_entity_poly.type
_entity_poly.pdbx_seq_one_letter_code
_entity_poly.pdbx_strand_id
1 'polypeptide(L)'
;QTVQMQDFASYLGMLLANRATREVAWKLIQSRWEDVRKKGDSPMILRRLVEALGNLPERRHLNEVESFLSAHPIESARQATAQTLERLRMDVALRERLMPELSQWLRSSAQ
;
A
#
# COMPACT_ATOMS: atom_id res chain seq x y z
N GLN A 1 -22.51 -10.27 1.51
CA GLN A 1 -21.62 -11.23 2.20
C GLN A 1 -20.57 -10.44 2.98
N THR A 2 -20.24 -10.87 4.20
CA THR A 2 -19.28 -10.17 5.06
C THR A 2 -17.90 -10.82 4.95
N VAL A 3 -16.87 -10.04 4.67
CA VAL A 3 -15.48 -10.53 4.63
C VAL A 3 -15.04 -10.96 6.03
N GLN A 4 -14.47 -12.16 6.12
CA GLN A 4 -13.93 -12.70 7.36
C GLN A 4 -12.67 -11.94 7.80
N MET A 5 -12.44 -11.91 9.12
CA MET A 5 -11.34 -11.14 9.70
C MET A 5 -9.98 -11.53 9.13
N GLN A 6 -9.70 -12.85 9.05
CA GLN A 6 -8.41 -13.35 8.60
C GLN A 6 -8.09 -12.99 7.13
N ASP A 7 -9.12 -12.82 6.30
CA ASP A 7 -8.95 -12.55 4.87
C ASP A 7 -8.92 -11.05 4.56
N PHE A 8 -9.35 -10.22 5.52
CA PHE A 8 -9.51 -8.78 5.36
C PHE A 8 -8.25 -8.09 4.81
N ALA A 9 -7.09 -8.35 5.42
CA ALA A 9 -5.82 -7.76 4.97
C ALA A 9 -5.42 -8.23 3.57
N SER A 10 -5.68 -9.49 3.22
CA SER A 10 -5.39 -10.04 1.88
C SER A 10 -6.25 -9.37 0.82
N TYR A 11 -7.54 -9.17 1.08
CA TYR A 11 -8.43 -8.45 0.16
C TYR A 11 -7.99 -7.00 -0.04
N LEU A 12 -7.64 -6.27 1.04
CA LEU A 12 -7.11 -4.92 0.92
C LEU A 12 -5.81 -4.90 0.10
N GLY A 13 -4.91 -5.84 0.34
CA GLY A 13 -3.67 -5.99 -0.42
C GLY A 13 -3.91 -6.18 -1.92
N MET A 14 -4.86 -7.05 -2.29
CA MET A 14 -5.24 -7.27 -3.69
C MET A 14 -5.85 -6.01 -4.33
N LEU A 15 -6.73 -5.31 -3.61
CA LEU A 15 -7.38 -4.10 -4.11
C LEU A 15 -6.37 -2.95 -4.30
N LEU A 16 -5.39 -2.81 -3.40
CA LEU A 16 -4.31 -1.82 -3.52
C LEU A 16 -3.33 -2.17 -4.65
N ALA A 17 -3.07 -3.46 -4.89
CA ALA A 17 -2.20 -3.89 -5.98
C ALA A 17 -2.83 -3.61 -7.36
N ASN A 18 -4.14 -3.75 -7.51
CA ASN A 18 -4.83 -3.60 -8.78
C ASN A 18 -5.09 -2.12 -9.14
N ARG A 19 -4.57 -1.67 -10.29
CA ARG A 19 -4.72 -0.30 -10.82
C ARG A 19 -6.19 0.18 -10.85
N ALA A 20 -7.14 -0.68 -11.18
CA ALA A 20 -8.54 -0.31 -11.31
C ALA A 20 -9.22 0.01 -9.97
N THR A 21 -8.74 -0.59 -8.87
CA THR A 21 -9.36 -0.47 -7.54
C THR A 21 -8.52 0.31 -6.54
N ARG A 22 -7.22 0.48 -6.81
CA ARG A 22 -6.23 1.03 -5.89
C ARG A 22 -6.65 2.34 -5.25
N GLU A 23 -7.03 3.32 -6.07
CA GLU A 23 -7.37 4.66 -5.60
C GLU A 23 -8.60 4.67 -4.69
N VAL A 24 -9.61 3.88 -5.05
CA VAL A 24 -10.83 3.75 -4.27
C VAL A 24 -10.55 3.03 -2.95
N ALA A 25 -9.75 1.96 -2.99
CA ALA A 25 -9.35 1.22 -1.81
C ALA A 25 -8.53 2.08 -0.84
N TRP A 26 -7.57 2.85 -1.35
CA TRP A 26 -6.75 3.74 -0.52
C TRP A 26 -7.58 4.84 0.15
N LYS A 27 -8.46 5.51 -0.61
CA LYS A 27 -9.40 6.49 -0.05
C LYS A 27 -10.32 5.88 1.01
N LEU A 28 -10.78 4.66 0.81
CA LEU A 28 -11.62 3.96 1.78
C LEU A 28 -10.86 3.68 3.08
N ILE A 29 -9.60 3.23 2.98
CA ILE A 29 -8.75 2.99 4.16
C ILE A 29 -8.57 4.29 4.97
N GLN A 30 -8.26 5.41 4.29
CA GLN A 30 -8.09 6.70 4.95
C GLN A 30 -9.38 7.20 5.59
N SER A 31 -10.51 7.15 4.86
CA SER A 31 -11.79 7.70 5.32
C SER A 31 -12.47 6.87 6.42
N ARG A 32 -12.16 5.58 6.52
CA ARG A 32 -12.75 4.66 7.50
C ARG A 32 -11.70 3.98 8.37
N TRP A 33 -10.63 4.69 8.68
CA TRP A 33 -9.49 4.10 9.36
C TRP A 33 -9.83 3.41 10.68
N GLU A 34 -10.69 4.02 11.51
CA GLU A 34 -11.11 3.41 12.79
C GLU A 34 -11.82 2.07 12.59
N ASP A 35 -12.69 1.95 11.59
CA ASP A 35 -13.37 0.69 11.26
C ASP A 35 -12.38 -0.35 10.74
N VAL A 36 -11.44 0.07 9.90
CA VAL A 36 -10.37 -0.77 9.36
C VAL A 36 -9.48 -1.29 10.47
N ARG A 37 -9.09 -0.43 11.42
CA ARG A 37 -8.28 -0.79 12.59
C ARG A 37 -9.03 -1.75 13.51
N LYS A 38 -10.32 -1.50 13.76
CA LYS A 38 -11.19 -2.39 14.56
C LYS A 38 -11.40 -3.75 13.91
N LYS A 39 -11.51 -3.81 12.59
CA LYS A 39 -11.54 -5.06 11.81
C LYS A 39 -10.17 -5.75 11.82
N GLY A 40 -9.09 -4.99 11.96
CA GLY A 40 -7.73 -5.51 12.00
C GLY A 40 -7.25 -5.95 13.37
N ASP A 41 -8.08 -6.16 14.39
CA ASP A 41 -7.71 -6.22 15.83
C ASP A 41 -6.77 -7.37 16.30
N SER A 42 -6.07 -8.03 15.37
CA SER A 42 -4.98 -8.96 15.67
C SER A 42 -3.64 -8.37 15.22
N PRO A 43 -2.55 -8.46 16.02
CA PRO A 43 -1.22 -7.98 15.63
C PRO A 43 -0.76 -8.49 14.25
N MET A 44 -1.07 -9.76 13.93
CA MET A 44 -0.70 -10.36 12.64
C MET A 44 -1.47 -9.72 11.47
N ILE A 45 -2.75 -9.39 11.65
CA ILE A 45 -3.59 -8.77 10.62
C ILE A 45 -3.19 -7.31 10.42
N LEU A 46 -2.94 -6.56 11.50
CA LEU A 46 -2.42 -5.19 11.40
C LEU A 46 -1.07 -5.15 10.67
N ARG A 47 -0.17 -6.10 10.97
CA ARG A 47 1.10 -6.22 10.25
C ARG A 47 0.89 -6.38 8.75
N ARG A 48 0.03 -7.31 8.33
CA ARG A 48 -0.29 -7.54 6.90
C ARG A 48 -0.97 -6.34 6.25
N LEU A 49 -1.82 -5.64 7.01
CA LEU A 49 -2.47 -4.42 6.54
C LEU A 49 -1.43 -3.33 6.26
N VAL A 50 -0.47 -3.13 7.16
CA VAL A 50 0.64 -2.19 6.96
C VAL A 50 1.44 -2.60 5.72
N GLU A 51 1.84 -3.87 5.63
CA GLU A 51 2.61 -4.40 4.49
C GLU A 51 1.90 -4.18 3.14
N ALA A 52 0.57 -4.29 3.12
CA ALA A 52 -0.27 -4.05 1.94
C ALA A 52 -0.21 -2.61 1.42
N LEU A 53 0.04 -1.62 2.29
CA LEU A 53 0.19 -0.21 1.87
C LEU A 53 1.40 -0.02 0.95
N GLY A 54 2.42 -0.86 1.07
CA GLY A 54 3.57 -0.83 0.16
C GLY A 54 3.28 -1.35 -1.25
N ASN A 55 2.05 -1.74 -1.58
CA ASN A 55 1.64 -2.05 -2.97
C ASN A 55 1.34 -0.80 -3.80
N LEU A 56 1.33 0.38 -3.18
CA LEU A 56 1.09 1.63 -3.86
C LEU A 56 2.34 2.07 -4.63
N PRO A 57 2.28 2.36 -5.94
CA PRO A 57 3.52 2.41 -6.74
C PRO A 57 4.08 3.82 -7.01
N GLU A 58 3.45 4.89 -6.55
CA GLU A 58 3.82 6.26 -6.98
C GLU A 58 4.31 7.12 -5.83
N ARG A 59 5.13 8.14 -6.14
CA ARG A 59 5.64 9.10 -5.14
C ARG A 59 4.56 9.79 -4.33
N ARG A 60 3.44 10.14 -4.96
CA ARG A 60 2.26 10.66 -4.25
C ARG A 60 1.82 9.70 -3.15
N HIS A 61 1.70 8.42 -3.46
CA HIS A 61 1.29 7.41 -2.50
C HIS A 61 2.29 7.25 -1.36
N LEU A 62 3.59 7.26 -1.65
CA LEU A 62 4.62 7.22 -0.61
C LEU A 62 4.43 8.36 0.41
N ASN A 63 4.32 9.60 -0.08
CA ASN A 63 4.13 10.77 0.79
C ASN A 63 2.85 10.67 1.63
N GLU A 64 1.77 10.18 1.02
CA GLU A 64 0.49 9.96 1.69
C GLU A 64 0.58 8.85 2.75
N VAL A 65 1.24 7.72 2.46
CA VAL A 65 1.40 6.60 3.40
C VAL A 65 2.32 6.99 4.57
N GLU A 66 3.41 7.70 4.31
CA GLU A 66 4.28 8.23 5.38
C GLU A 66 3.51 9.14 6.32
N SER A 67 2.76 10.09 5.76
CA SER A 67 1.94 11.02 6.53
C SER A 67 0.85 10.28 7.32
N PHE A 68 0.19 9.30 6.68
CA PHE A 68 -0.89 8.53 7.27
C PHE A 68 -0.41 7.66 8.45
N LEU A 69 0.67 6.89 8.28
CA LEU A 69 1.20 6.02 9.33
C LEU A 69 1.87 6.79 10.46
N SER A 70 2.36 8.02 10.19
CA SER A 70 2.81 8.95 11.23
C SER A 70 1.63 9.47 12.08
N ALA A 71 0.52 9.84 11.44
CA ALA A 71 -0.69 10.29 12.12
C ALA A 71 -1.43 9.15 12.87
N HIS A 72 -1.24 7.90 12.42
CA HIS A 72 -1.91 6.72 12.97
C HIS A 72 -0.90 5.62 13.34
N PRO A 73 -0.09 5.82 14.39
CA PRO A 73 0.93 4.85 14.77
C PRO A 73 0.28 3.54 15.24
N ILE A 74 0.83 2.42 14.75
CA ILE A 74 0.43 1.06 15.16
C ILE A 74 1.58 0.44 15.93
N GLU A 75 1.48 0.50 17.26
CA GLU A 75 2.53 0.09 18.18
C GLU A 75 3.04 -1.34 17.95
N SER A 76 2.11 -2.27 17.72
CA SER A 76 2.40 -3.69 17.46
C SER A 76 3.00 -3.96 16.08
N ALA A 77 3.00 -2.97 15.18
CA ALA A 77 3.48 -3.10 13.80
C ALA A 77 4.62 -2.13 13.45
N ARG A 78 5.24 -1.45 14.44
CA ARG A 78 6.31 -0.45 14.18
C ARG A 78 7.41 -0.92 13.25
N GLN A 79 7.92 -2.14 13.47
CA GLN A 79 8.96 -2.71 12.62
C GLN A 79 8.47 -2.93 11.19
N ALA A 80 7.25 -3.46 11.02
CA ALA A 80 6.64 -3.65 9.71
C ALA A 80 6.35 -2.31 9.02
N THR A 81 5.96 -1.27 9.76
CA THR A 81 5.82 0.10 9.23
C THR A 81 7.15 0.60 8.67
N ALA A 82 8.23 0.52 9.45
CA ALA A 82 9.55 0.97 9.00
C ALA A 82 10.00 0.21 7.74
N GLN A 83 9.88 -1.12 7.73
CA GLN A 83 10.26 -1.97 6.60
C GLN A 83 9.40 -1.70 5.35
N THR A 84 8.10 -1.49 5.54
CA THR A 84 7.18 -1.21 4.42
C THR A 84 7.48 0.15 3.79
N LEU A 85 7.70 1.19 4.61
CA LEU A 85 8.07 2.51 4.12
C LEU A 85 9.40 2.47 3.39
N GLU A 86 10.39 1.74 3.91
CA GLU A 86 11.68 1.58 3.26
C GLU A 86 11.55 0.91 1.89
N ARG A 87 10.85 -0.24 1.82
CA ARG A 87 10.57 -0.91 0.55
C ARG A 87 9.84 0.01 -0.43
N LEU A 88 8.81 0.71 0.04
CA LEU A 88 8.03 1.62 -0.78
C LEU A 88 8.88 2.76 -1.37
N ARG A 89 9.82 3.32 -0.60
CA ARG A 89 10.78 4.32 -1.10
C ARG A 89 11.63 3.75 -2.22
N MET A 90 12.17 2.54 -2.03
CA MET A 90 12.97 1.86 -3.04
C MET A 90 12.17 1.59 -4.32
N ASP A 91 10.95 1.06 -4.20
CA ASP A 91 10.07 0.75 -5.33
C ASP A 91 9.71 2.00 -6.13
N VAL A 92 9.36 3.10 -5.44
CA VAL A 92 9.06 4.39 -6.10
C VAL A 92 10.30 4.95 -6.80
N ALA A 93 11.46 4.95 -6.15
CA ALA A 93 12.70 5.46 -6.75
C ALA A 93 13.10 4.63 -7.99
N LEU A 94 12.97 3.30 -7.90
CA LEU A 94 13.22 2.41 -9.02
C LEU A 94 12.27 2.69 -10.18
N ARG A 95 10.97 2.84 -9.90
CA ARG A 95 9.95 3.16 -10.90
C ARG A 95 10.26 4.47 -11.60
N GLU A 96 10.53 5.54 -10.85
CA GLU A 96 10.81 6.85 -11.44
C GLU A 96 12.04 6.83 -12.35
N ARG A 97 13.09 6.11 -11.94
CA ARG A 97 14.32 5.96 -12.73
C ARG A 97 14.09 5.19 -14.02
N LEU A 98 13.40 4.05 -13.95
CA LEU A 98 13.27 3.14 -15.08
C LEU A 98 12.12 3.48 -16.02
N MET A 99 11.10 4.20 -15.57
CA MET A 99 9.90 4.40 -16.37
C MET A 99 10.12 5.12 -17.70
N PRO A 100 10.92 6.22 -17.76
CA PRO A 100 11.19 6.89 -19.03
C PRO A 100 11.88 5.97 -20.05
N GLU A 101 12.96 5.29 -19.61
CA GLU A 101 13.77 4.39 -20.44
C GLU A 101 12.95 3.19 -20.92
N LEU A 102 12.22 2.54 -20.02
CA LEU A 102 11.37 1.39 -20.37
C LEU A 102 10.27 1.79 -21.35
N SER A 103 9.67 2.97 -21.16
CA SER A 103 8.62 3.47 -22.06
C SER A 103 9.18 3.78 -23.45
N GLN A 104 10.41 4.28 -23.54
CA GLN A 104 11.08 4.52 -24.82
C GLN A 104 11.38 3.20 -25.52
N TRP A 105 11.98 2.24 -24.80
CA TRP A 105 12.29 0.90 -25.33
C TRP A 105 11.04 0.18 -25.87
N LEU A 106 9.96 0.16 -25.10
CA LEU A 106 8.69 -0.46 -25.52
C LEU A 106 8.11 0.17 -26.79
N ARG A 107 8.23 1.49 -26.96
CA ARG A 107 7.80 2.18 -28.19
C ARG A 107 8.68 1.82 -29.38
N SER A 108 9.99 1.71 -29.20
CA SER A 108 10.92 1.33 -30.27
C SER A 108 10.85 -0.14 -30.67
N SER A 109 10.43 -1.03 -29.76
CA SER A 109 10.32 -2.47 -30.01
C SER A 109 8.95 -2.92 -30.54
N ALA A 110 7.96 -2.03 -30.57
CA ALA A 110 6.64 -2.28 -31.14
C ALA A 110 6.54 -1.94 -32.64
N GLN A 111 7.69 -1.66 -33.27
CA GLN A 111 7.86 -1.25 -34.66
C GLN A 111 8.69 -2.29 -35.40
#